data_AF-A0A1Q7MRA2-F1
#
_entry.id   AF-A0A1Q7MRA2-F1
#
_cell.length_a   1.000
_cell.length_b   1.000
_cell.length_c   1.000
_cell.angle_alpha   90.00
_cell.angle_beta   90.00
_cell.angle_gamma   90.00
#
_symmetry.space_group_name_H-M   'P 1'
#
loop_
_entity.id
_entity.type
_entity.pdbx_description
1 polymer ?
#
loop_
_entity_poly.entity_id
_entity_poly.type
_entity_poly.pdbx_seq_one_letter_code
_entity_poly.pdbx_strand_id
1 'polypeptide(L)'
;MRHATGASVDTAPAAVTIAGFRSDAAGARVREARAALLPNLAFTGSWVNRTFNPQTLGFKLPGLNLPSLVPPFNAYDGRARVTQTLFDLSSVSRVSAARGQLKAANAERTAVIETAAQNVALAYARGVRAQAVVAARQADSALAAELVGLAVAQQRAGVSAWRSRRRGQST
;
A
#
# COMPACT_ATOMS: atom_id res chain seq x y z
N MET A 1 19.24 8.60 -22.66
CA MET A 1 18.12 8.93 -21.74
C MET A 1 17.25 7.69 -21.48
N ARG A 2 17.77 6.70 -20.72
CA ARG A 2 17.02 5.53 -20.22
C ARG A 2 17.65 5.09 -18.89
N HIS A 3 17.46 5.84 -17.81
CA HIS A 3 18.02 5.46 -16.50
C HIS A 3 17.06 5.67 -15.31
N ALA A 4 15.74 5.80 -15.54
CA ALA A 4 14.81 6.14 -14.45
C ALA A 4 13.63 5.17 -14.25
N THR A 5 13.72 3.92 -14.70
CA THR A 5 12.65 2.91 -14.48
C THR A 5 12.93 1.97 -13.29
N GLY A 6 13.83 2.38 -12.40
CA GLY A 6 14.17 1.66 -11.18
C GLY A 6 14.11 2.59 -9.97
N ALA A 7 13.04 3.37 -9.82
CA ALA A 7 12.71 3.86 -8.49
C ALA A 7 12.32 2.63 -7.68
N SER A 8 13.28 2.10 -6.94
CA SER A 8 13.15 0.99 -6.00
C SER A 8 11.85 1.11 -5.24
N VAL A 9 11.19 -0.04 -5.02
CA VAL A 9 9.98 -0.16 -4.18
C VAL A 9 10.17 0.48 -2.80
N ASP A 10 11.43 0.67 -2.37
CA ASP A 10 11.84 1.36 -1.14
C ASP A 10 11.77 2.89 -1.18
N THR A 11 11.74 3.52 -2.36
CA THR A 11 11.74 5.00 -2.50
C THR A 11 10.37 5.55 -2.89
N ALA A 12 9.44 4.67 -3.30
CA ALA A 12 8.08 5.05 -3.64
C ALA A 12 7.27 5.34 -2.36
N PRO A 13 6.33 6.31 -2.40
CA PRO A 13 5.42 6.53 -1.28
C PRO A 13 4.70 5.23 -0.91
N ALA A 14 4.57 4.94 0.40
CA ALA A 14 3.99 3.69 0.89
C ALA A 14 2.61 3.36 0.26
N ALA A 15 1.80 4.39 -0.02
CA ALA A 15 0.52 4.24 -0.70
C ALA A 15 0.64 3.61 -2.11
N VAL A 16 1.66 3.99 -2.88
CA VAL A 16 1.90 3.45 -4.23
C VAL A 16 2.33 1.99 -4.16
N THR A 17 3.19 1.65 -3.20
CA THR A 17 3.64 0.26 -2.97
C THR A 17 2.48 -0.64 -2.55
N ILE A 18 1.63 -0.18 -1.62
CA ILE A 18 0.40 -0.90 -1.22
C ILE A 18 -0.54 -1.10 -2.41
N ALA A 19 -0.73 -0.06 -3.24
CA ALA A 19 -1.55 -0.18 -4.44
C ALA A 19 -0.95 -1.16 -5.48
N GLY A 20 0.37 -1.23 -5.57
CA GLY A 20 1.10 -2.25 -6.33
C GLY A 20 0.76 -3.67 -5.85
N PHE A 21 0.91 -3.95 -4.56
CA PHE A 21 0.58 -5.26 -4.00
C PHE A 21 -0.89 -5.65 -4.19
N ARG A 22 -1.82 -4.68 -4.14
CA ARG A 22 -3.25 -4.94 -4.43
C ARG A 22 -3.48 -5.36 -5.88
N SER A 23 -2.81 -4.70 -6.83
CA SER A 23 -2.84 -5.06 -8.25
C SER A 23 -2.27 -6.47 -8.48
N ASP A 24 -1.14 -6.80 -7.86
CA ASP A 24 -0.51 -8.12 -7.97
C ASP A 24 -1.39 -9.23 -7.38
N ALA A 25 -2.00 -8.98 -6.21
CA ALA A 25 -2.94 -9.88 -5.58
C ALA A 25 -4.20 -10.10 -6.45
N ALA A 26 -4.72 -9.03 -7.09
CA ALA A 26 -5.83 -9.16 -8.02
C ALA A 26 -5.43 -9.99 -9.26
N GLY A 27 -4.20 -9.84 -9.74
CA GLY A 27 -3.65 -10.65 -10.82
C GLY A 27 -3.52 -12.13 -10.45
N ALA A 28 -3.11 -12.42 -9.22
CA ALA A 28 -3.07 -13.78 -8.68
C ALA A 28 -4.47 -14.41 -8.63
N ARG A 29 -5.50 -13.68 -8.19
CA ARG A 29 -6.90 -14.15 -8.21
C ARG A 29 -7.42 -14.47 -9.60
N VAL A 30 -7.00 -13.71 -10.63
CA VAL A 30 -7.34 -14.04 -12.02
C VAL A 30 -6.73 -15.38 -12.43
N ARG A 31 -5.48 -15.65 -12.04
CA ARG A 31 -4.81 -16.93 -12.34
C ARG A 31 -5.48 -18.09 -11.60
N GLU A 32 -5.81 -17.90 -10.34
CA GLU A 32 -6.54 -18.88 -9.52
C GLU A 32 -7.92 -19.20 -10.12
N ALA A 33 -8.69 -18.19 -10.49
CA ALA A 33 -9.98 -18.39 -11.14
C ALA A 33 -9.87 -19.14 -12.48
N ARG A 34 -8.79 -18.89 -13.24
CA ARG A 34 -8.51 -19.64 -14.48
C ARG A 34 -8.11 -21.09 -14.21
N ALA A 35 -7.42 -21.36 -13.10
CA ALA A 35 -7.01 -22.71 -12.74
C ALA A 35 -8.21 -23.65 -12.52
N ALA A 36 -9.36 -23.12 -12.09
CA ALA A 36 -10.60 -23.90 -11.95
C ALA A 36 -11.16 -24.44 -13.29
N LEU A 37 -10.77 -23.85 -14.41
CA LEU A 37 -11.13 -24.31 -15.77
C LEU A 37 -10.13 -25.32 -16.33
N LEU A 38 -9.03 -25.57 -15.63
CA LEU A 38 -8.01 -26.54 -16.02
C LEU A 38 -8.24 -27.86 -15.27
N PRO A 39 -7.71 -28.99 -15.79
CA PRO A 39 -7.69 -30.24 -15.04
C PRO A 39 -6.98 -30.03 -13.70
N ASN A 40 -7.65 -30.38 -12.61
CA ASN A 40 -7.10 -30.33 -11.27
C ASN A 40 -6.65 -31.73 -10.84
N LEU A 41 -5.43 -31.84 -10.31
CA LEU A 41 -4.87 -33.07 -9.77
C LEU A 41 -4.63 -32.85 -8.27
N ALA A 42 -5.32 -33.63 -7.45
CA ALA A 42 -5.20 -33.59 -6.00
C ALA A 42 -4.71 -34.94 -5.46
N PHE A 43 -3.73 -34.89 -4.56
CA PHE A 43 -3.25 -36.04 -3.82
C PHE A 43 -3.58 -35.86 -2.35
N THR A 44 -4.17 -36.89 -1.74
CA THR A 44 -4.51 -36.89 -0.32
C THR A 44 -3.94 -38.15 0.31
N GLY A 45 -3.09 -37.99 1.31
CA GLY A 45 -2.63 -39.07 2.18
C GLY A 45 -3.22 -38.88 3.57
N SER A 46 -3.76 -39.94 4.15
CA SER A 46 -4.18 -39.94 5.56
C SER A 46 -3.57 -41.14 6.27
N TRP A 47 -3.07 -40.88 7.47
CA TRP A 47 -2.59 -41.92 8.37
C TRP A 47 -3.49 -41.92 9.60
N VAL A 48 -4.15 -43.05 9.84
CA VAL A 48 -5.06 -43.22 10.97
C VAL A 48 -4.59 -44.40 11.79
N ASN A 49 -4.15 -44.13 13.01
CA ASN A 49 -3.91 -45.15 14.02
C ASN A 49 -5.15 -45.26 14.92
N ARG A 50 -6.02 -46.24 14.66
CA ARG A 50 -7.21 -46.51 15.50
C ARG A 50 -6.97 -47.77 16.32
N THR A 51 -6.92 -47.61 17.64
CA THR A 51 -6.93 -48.75 18.57
C THR A 51 -8.38 -49.12 18.82
N PHE A 52 -8.86 -50.20 18.21
CA PHE A 52 -10.15 -50.79 18.59
C PHE A 52 -9.95 -51.66 19.84
N ASN A 53 -10.64 -51.33 20.93
CA ASN A 53 -10.69 -52.19 22.10
C ASN A 53 -11.97 -53.05 22.02
N PRO A 54 -11.90 -54.36 21.69
CA PRO A 54 -13.08 -55.20 21.53
C PRO A 54 -13.90 -55.37 22.83
N GLN A 55 -13.34 -54.99 24.00
CA GLN A 55 -14.07 -55.00 25.27
C GLN A 55 -15.18 -53.94 25.36
N THR A 56 -15.17 -52.90 24.52
CA THR A 56 -16.22 -51.85 24.51
C THR A 56 -17.39 -52.14 23.57
N LEU A 57 -17.35 -53.25 22.82
CA LEU A 57 -18.40 -53.66 21.86
C LEU A 57 -19.46 -54.59 22.46
N GLY A 58 -19.39 -54.93 23.76
CA GLY A 58 -20.48 -55.59 24.48
C GLY A 58 -20.77 -57.06 24.10
N PHE A 59 -20.08 -57.64 23.12
CA PHE A 59 -20.26 -59.04 22.74
C PHE A 59 -19.49 -59.98 23.69
N LYS A 60 -20.14 -60.40 24.77
CA LYS A 60 -19.72 -61.56 25.57
C LYS A 60 -20.48 -62.79 25.09
N LEU A 61 -19.84 -63.63 24.28
CA LEU A 61 -20.36 -64.96 23.95
C LEU A 61 -19.92 -65.95 25.05
N PRO A 62 -20.85 -66.58 25.80
CA PRO A 62 -20.49 -67.48 26.89
C PRO A 62 -19.83 -68.76 26.32
N GLY A 63 -18.58 -69.01 26.71
CA GLY A 63 -17.81 -70.21 26.33
C GLY A 63 -16.63 -69.98 25.38
N LEU A 64 -16.43 -68.76 24.85
CA LEU A 64 -15.27 -68.43 24.00
C LEU A 64 -14.41 -67.33 24.66
N ASN A 65 -13.25 -67.70 25.20
CA ASN A 65 -12.25 -66.73 25.66
C ASN A 65 -11.52 -66.14 24.44
N LEU A 66 -12.05 -65.05 23.87
CA LEU A 66 -11.31 -64.29 22.84
C LEU A 66 -10.13 -63.53 23.49
N PRO A 67 -8.91 -63.58 22.93
CA PRO A 67 -7.75 -62.83 23.43
C PRO A 67 -8.05 -61.33 23.50
N SER A 68 -7.67 -60.67 24.60
CA SER A 68 -8.08 -59.29 24.91
C SER A 68 -7.36 -58.20 24.10
N LEU A 69 -6.53 -58.55 23.12
CA LEU A 69 -5.65 -57.59 22.46
C LEU A 69 -5.53 -57.90 20.97
N VAL A 70 -6.32 -57.16 20.18
CA VAL A 70 -6.12 -57.06 18.73
C VAL A 70 -4.88 -56.18 18.51
N PRO A 71 -3.84 -56.64 17.81
CA PRO A 71 -2.66 -55.82 17.53
C PRO A 71 -3.05 -54.58 16.71
N PRO A 72 -2.42 -53.41 16.93
CA PRO A 72 -2.72 -52.19 16.19
C PRO A 72 -2.48 -52.41 14.69
N PHE A 73 -3.51 -52.21 13.88
CA PHE A 73 -3.37 -52.18 12.43
C PHE A 73 -3.18 -50.74 11.98
N ASN A 74 -2.09 -50.47 11.28
CA ASN A 74 -1.84 -49.18 10.67
C ASN A 74 -2.61 -49.12 9.34
N ALA A 75 -3.63 -48.26 9.26
CA ALA A 75 -4.30 -47.98 8.01
C ALA A 75 -3.59 -46.81 7.30
N TYR A 76 -2.92 -47.12 6.20
CA TYR A 76 -2.35 -46.14 5.27
C TYR A 76 -3.31 -45.99 4.10
N ASP A 77 -3.92 -44.82 3.97
CA ASP A 77 -4.81 -44.51 2.85
C ASP A 77 -4.20 -43.38 2.01
N GLY A 78 -3.83 -43.72 0.78
CA GLY A 78 -3.35 -42.78 -0.22
C GLY A 78 -4.33 -42.73 -1.38
N ARG A 79 -4.88 -41.56 -1.68
CA ARG A 79 -5.82 -41.36 -2.79
C ARG A 79 -5.33 -40.26 -3.71
N ALA A 80 -5.40 -40.52 -5.01
CA ALA A 80 -5.21 -39.51 -6.05
C ALA A 80 -6.55 -39.25 -6.73
N ARG A 81 -6.89 -37.98 -6.95
CA ARG A 81 -8.10 -37.55 -7.66
C ARG A 81 -7.74 -36.59 -8.78
N VAL A 82 -8.15 -36.93 -9.98
CA VAL A 82 -8.13 -36.03 -11.14
C VAL A 82 -9.55 -35.53 -11.37
N THR A 83 -9.73 -34.23 -11.53
CA THR A 83 -11.03 -33.62 -11.82
C THR A 83 -10.88 -32.68 -13.00
N GLN A 84 -11.64 -32.90 -14.07
CA GLN A 84 -11.67 -32.04 -15.24
C GLN A 84 -13.05 -31.41 -15.37
N THR A 85 -13.10 -30.08 -15.31
CA THR A 85 -14.32 -29.32 -15.53
C THR A 85 -14.65 -29.36 -17.03
N LEU A 86 -15.71 -30.09 -17.42
CA LEU A 86 -16.15 -30.16 -18.82
C LEU A 86 -16.95 -28.92 -19.23
N PHE A 87 -17.84 -28.44 -18.35
CA PHE A 87 -18.61 -27.22 -18.57
C PHE A 87 -19.04 -26.60 -17.24
N ASP A 88 -18.62 -25.36 -16.97
CA ASP A 88 -19.03 -24.58 -15.78
C ASP A 88 -19.10 -23.08 -16.12
N LEU A 89 -20.32 -22.58 -16.31
CA LEU A 89 -20.58 -21.15 -16.58
C LEU A 89 -20.21 -20.26 -15.38
N SER A 90 -20.34 -20.76 -14.15
CA SER A 90 -19.95 -20.04 -12.95
C SER A 90 -18.43 -19.82 -12.91
N SER A 91 -17.62 -20.80 -13.34
CA SER A 91 -16.16 -20.62 -13.47
C SER A 91 -15.80 -19.53 -14.48
N VAL A 92 -16.46 -19.50 -15.63
CA VAL A 92 -16.23 -18.44 -16.64
C VAL A 92 -16.59 -17.07 -16.09
N SER A 93 -17.74 -16.95 -15.41
CA SER A 93 -18.17 -15.71 -14.74
C SER A 93 -17.21 -15.28 -13.62
N ARG A 94 -16.68 -16.24 -12.85
CA ARG A 94 -15.63 -15.95 -11.84
C ARG A 94 -14.36 -15.39 -12.48
N VAL A 95 -13.93 -15.93 -13.62
CA VAL A 95 -12.76 -15.41 -14.35
C VAL A 95 -13.01 -14.00 -14.89
N SER A 96 -14.18 -13.74 -15.47
CA SER A 96 -14.51 -12.40 -15.97
C SER A 96 -14.60 -11.38 -14.84
N ALA A 97 -15.25 -11.73 -13.73
CA ALA A 97 -15.31 -10.91 -12.52
C ALA A 97 -13.90 -10.63 -11.97
N ALA A 98 -13.04 -11.63 -11.85
CA ALA A 98 -11.65 -11.46 -11.40
C ALA A 98 -10.86 -10.51 -12.33
N ARG A 99 -11.06 -10.60 -13.65
CA ARG A 99 -10.42 -9.67 -14.61
C ARG A 99 -10.93 -8.24 -14.42
N GLY A 100 -12.22 -8.06 -14.16
CA GLY A 100 -12.81 -6.77 -13.81
C GLY A 100 -12.18 -6.16 -12.57
N GLN A 101 -12.01 -6.98 -11.52
CA GLN A 101 -11.34 -6.57 -10.28
C GLN A 101 -9.87 -6.21 -10.49
N LEU A 102 -9.14 -6.95 -11.33
CA LEU A 102 -7.77 -6.59 -11.72
C LEU A 102 -7.71 -5.24 -12.44
N LYS A 103 -8.65 -5.00 -13.37
CA LYS A 103 -8.72 -3.71 -14.08
C LYS A 103 -9.00 -2.56 -13.11
N ALA A 104 -9.89 -2.76 -12.15
CA ALA A 104 -10.18 -1.78 -11.10
C ALA A 104 -8.94 -1.52 -10.22
N ALA A 105 -8.27 -2.56 -9.73
CA ALA A 105 -7.06 -2.44 -8.93
C ALA A 105 -5.93 -1.71 -9.67
N ASN A 106 -5.80 -1.93 -10.99
CA ASN A 106 -4.85 -1.20 -11.81
C ASN A 106 -5.21 0.28 -11.96
N ALA A 107 -6.49 0.59 -12.15
CA ALA A 107 -6.96 1.98 -12.22
C ALA A 107 -6.76 2.72 -10.89
N GLU A 108 -7.07 2.07 -9.76
CA GLU A 108 -6.78 2.59 -8.41
C GLU A 108 -5.29 2.86 -8.21
N ARG A 109 -4.42 1.93 -8.65
CA ARG A 109 -2.97 2.14 -8.59
C ARG A 109 -2.52 3.38 -9.36
N THR A 110 -3.04 3.58 -10.57
CA THR A 110 -2.76 4.79 -11.35
C THR A 110 -3.22 6.05 -10.62
N ALA A 111 -4.45 6.06 -10.08
CA ALA A 111 -4.99 7.20 -9.34
C ALA A 111 -4.15 7.55 -8.09
N VAL A 112 -3.64 6.54 -7.38
CA VAL A 112 -2.75 6.74 -6.23
C VAL A 112 -1.41 7.35 -6.65
N ILE A 113 -0.85 6.90 -7.78
CA ILE A 113 0.38 7.48 -8.34
C ILE A 113 0.17 8.94 -8.72
N GLU A 114 -0.93 9.26 -9.40
CA GLU A 114 -1.27 10.63 -9.79
C GLU A 114 -1.45 11.55 -8.58
N THR A 115 -2.17 11.07 -7.56
CA THR A 115 -2.36 11.80 -6.30
C THR A 115 -1.02 12.06 -5.60
N ALA A 116 -0.13 11.06 -5.57
CA ALA A 116 1.21 11.22 -5.01
C ALA A 116 2.03 12.27 -5.78
N ALA A 117 1.96 12.26 -7.11
CA ALA A 117 2.64 13.26 -7.95
C ALA A 117 2.08 14.68 -7.72
N GLN A 118 0.77 14.83 -7.61
CA GLN A 118 0.12 16.11 -7.29
C GLN A 118 0.56 16.64 -5.93
N ASN A 119 0.64 15.78 -4.91
CA ASN A 119 1.10 16.16 -3.58
C ASN A 119 2.55 16.67 -3.61
N VAL A 120 3.44 15.99 -4.35
CA VAL A 120 4.83 16.44 -4.52
C VAL A 120 4.90 17.78 -5.25
N ALA A 121 4.13 17.94 -6.34
CA ALA A 121 4.10 19.18 -7.10
C ALA A 121 3.63 20.37 -6.25
N LEU A 122 2.58 20.17 -5.45
CA LEU A 122 2.04 21.17 -4.56
C LEU A 122 2.99 21.51 -3.39
N ALA A 123 3.66 20.50 -2.83
CA ALA A 123 4.70 20.72 -1.82
C ALA A 123 5.87 21.55 -2.38
N TYR A 124 6.31 21.24 -3.60
CA TYR A 124 7.35 22.01 -4.29
C TYR A 124 6.93 23.46 -4.53
N ALA A 125 5.73 23.68 -5.08
CA ALA A 125 5.21 25.03 -5.32
C ALA A 125 5.11 25.85 -4.03
N ARG A 126 4.69 25.23 -2.92
CA ARG A 126 4.68 25.87 -1.58
C ARG A 126 6.09 26.20 -1.10
N GLY A 127 7.06 25.31 -1.33
CA GLY A 127 8.47 25.54 -0.99
C GLY A 127 9.06 26.76 -1.73
N VAL A 128 8.88 26.83 -3.05
CA VAL A 128 9.33 27.97 -3.86
C VAL A 128 8.66 29.27 -3.40
N ARG A 129 7.35 29.24 -3.14
CA ARG A 129 6.63 30.40 -2.61
C ARG A 129 7.17 30.85 -1.26
N ALA A 130 7.45 29.92 -0.35
CA ALA A 130 8.00 30.24 0.97
C ALA A 130 9.39 30.89 0.86
N GLN A 131 10.25 30.41 -0.04
CA GLN A 131 11.55 31.01 -0.31
C GLN A 131 11.41 32.44 -0.83
N ALA A 132 10.49 32.69 -1.77
CA ALA A 132 10.22 34.03 -2.28
C ALA A 132 9.74 34.99 -1.17
N VAL A 133 8.89 34.52 -0.26
CA VAL A 133 8.45 35.32 0.90
C VAL A 133 9.61 35.65 1.82
N VAL A 134 10.49 34.69 2.13
CA VAL A 134 11.68 34.95 2.96
C VAL A 134 12.60 35.98 2.30
N ALA A 135 12.85 35.86 1.00
CA ALA A 135 13.65 36.83 0.25
C ALA A 135 13.05 38.25 0.28
N ALA A 136 11.73 38.37 0.12
CA ALA A 136 11.04 39.66 0.24
C ALA A 136 11.19 40.26 1.64
N ARG A 137 11.02 39.46 2.70
CA ARG A 137 11.21 39.93 4.10
C ARG A 137 12.64 40.35 4.41
N GLN A 138 13.63 39.70 3.82
CA GLN A 138 15.03 40.10 3.94
C GLN A 138 15.27 41.45 3.25
N ALA A 139 14.73 41.65 2.05
CA ALA A 139 14.80 42.93 1.34
C ALA A 139 14.11 44.06 2.11
N ASP A 140 12.92 43.81 2.66
CA ASP A 140 12.19 44.78 3.51
C ASP A 140 13.04 45.19 4.73
N SER A 141 13.72 44.23 5.35
CA SER A 141 14.57 44.47 6.52
C SER A 141 15.82 45.28 6.18
N ALA A 142 16.44 44.99 5.04
CA ALA A 142 17.58 45.74 4.54
C ALA A 142 17.20 47.20 4.24
N LEU A 143 16.07 47.41 3.55
CA LEU A 143 15.54 48.74 3.27
C LEU A 143 15.22 49.52 4.56
N ALA A 144 14.61 48.87 5.55
CA ALA A 144 14.34 49.50 6.85
C ALA A 144 15.64 49.95 7.56
N ALA A 145 16.70 49.13 7.50
CA ALA A 145 17.99 49.47 8.08
C ALA A 145 18.63 50.70 7.39
N GLU A 146 18.55 50.78 6.06
CA GLU A 146 19.02 51.93 5.29
C GLU A 146 18.25 53.22 5.64
N LEU A 147 16.92 53.14 5.73
CA LEU A 147 16.08 54.28 6.09
C LEU A 147 16.38 54.80 7.51
N VAL A 148 16.63 53.91 8.47
CA VAL A 148 17.06 54.29 9.83
C VAL A 148 18.43 54.97 9.79
N GLY A 149 19.39 54.44 9.02
CA GLY A 149 20.71 55.06 8.84
C GLY A 149 20.60 56.48 8.27
N LEU A 150 19.75 56.68 7.26
CA LEU A 150 19.48 57.99 6.67
C LEU A 150 18.86 58.96 7.67
N ALA A 151 17.88 58.51 8.46
CA ALA A 151 17.24 59.33 9.49
C ALA A 151 18.24 59.79 10.57
N VAL A 152 19.12 58.89 11.03
CA VAL A 152 20.18 59.22 12.00
C VAL A 152 21.20 60.21 11.41
N ALA A 153 21.59 60.04 10.15
CA ALA A 153 22.49 60.97 9.45
C ALA A 153 21.87 62.38 9.33
N GLN A 154 20.60 62.47 8.95
CA GLN A 154 19.87 63.74 8.87
C GLN A 154 19.73 64.43 10.24
N GLN A 155 19.52 63.65 11.31
CA GLN A 155 19.45 64.16 12.67
C GLN A 155 20.80 64.74 13.12
N ARG A 156 21.91 64.03 12.86
CA ARG A 156 23.28 64.51 13.19
C ARG A 156 23.68 65.74 12.39
N ALA A 157 23.27 65.83 11.14
CA ALA A 157 23.53 66.99 10.29
C ALA A 157 22.68 68.23 10.66
N GLY A 158 21.82 68.15 11.70
CA GLY A 158 21.04 69.29 12.20
C GLY A 158 19.92 69.77 11.28
N VAL A 159 19.61 69.03 10.20
CA VAL A 159 18.71 69.49 9.12
C VAL A 159 17.22 69.37 9.51
N SER A 160 16.89 68.56 10.52
CA SER A 160 15.51 68.39 11.01
C SER A 160 14.96 69.64 11.71
N ALA A 161 15.77 70.37 12.46
CA ALA A 161 15.36 71.56 13.21
C ALA A 161 15.28 72.85 12.37
N TRP A 162 16.05 72.96 11.29
CA TRP A 162 16.03 74.14 10.43
C TRP A 162 14.89 74.12 9.41
N ARG A 163 14.49 72.93 8.92
CA ARG A 163 13.45 72.80 7.89
C ARG A 163 12.04 73.11 8.41
N SER A 164 11.78 72.90 9.70
CA SER A 164 10.51 73.27 10.34
C SER A 164 10.34 74.78 10.55
N ARG A 165 11.42 75.57 10.52
CA ARG A 165 11.35 77.04 10.69
C ARG A 165 10.99 77.82 9.42
N ARG A 166 11.17 77.24 8.22
CA ARG A 166 10.96 77.95 6.94
C ARG A 166 9.57 77.83 6.32
N ARG A 167 8.67 76.98 6.85
CA ARG A 167 7.30 76.82 6.32
C ARG A 167 6.22 77.64 7.07
N GLY A 168 6.59 78.37 8.13
CA GLY A 168 5.66 79.20 8.92
C GLY A 168 5.67 80.70 8.61
N GLN A 169 6.23 81.14 7.48
CA GLN A 169 6.41 82.58 7.17
C GLN A 169 5.85 83.01 5.80
N SER A 170 4.87 82.30 5.24
CA SER A 170 4.20 82.71 4.01
C SER A 170 2.67 82.74 4.18
N THR A 171 2.18 83.82 4.79
CA THR A 171 0.83 84.39 4.67
C THR A 171 0.96 85.89 4.84
#